data_AF-A0A6V8PRU4-F1
#
_entry.id   AF-A0A6V8PRU4-F1
#
_cell.length_a   1.000
_cell.length_b   1.000
_cell.length_c   1.000
_cell.angle_alpha   90.00
_cell.angle_beta   90.00
_cell.angle_gamma   90.00
#
_symmetry.space_group_name_H-M   'P 1'
#
loop_
_entity.id
_entity.type
_entity.pdbx_description
1 polymer ?
#
loop_
_entity_poly.entity_id
_entity_poly.type
_entity_poly.pdbx_seq_one_letter_code
_entity_poly.pdbx_strand_id
1 'polypeptide(L)'
;MKLSRLVTEYIAFKRSMGLRFQSPARILKAFCRARGDIEVTEVQPSTVQAFLAGKGAITSFWHVKFQVLSKFYHFLMIRNYIESSPLPKTAGAENHQIMMSVIETAKMNGANPLQMLMKLTWGREIEELKQLLLGNGQQGAPG
;
A
#
# COMPACT_ATOMS: atom_id res chain seq x y z
N MET A 1 -4.06 2.75 -23.32
CA MET A 1 -4.89 1.52 -23.22
C MET A 1 -5.79 1.58 -21.98
N LYS A 2 -7.06 1.16 -22.10
CA LYS A 2 -8.04 1.21 -21.00
C LYS A 2 -7.62 0.45 -19.75
N LEU A 3 -7.80 1.07 -18.58
CA LEU A 3 -7.46 0.48 -17.28
C LEU A 3 -8.24 -0.82 -17.02
N SER A 4 -9.53 -0.86 -17.36
CA SER A 4 -10.41 -2.03 -17.20
C SER A 4 -9.94 -3.25 -17.99
N ARG A 5 -9.47 -3.03 -19.22
CA ARG A 5 -8.90 -4.06 -20.09
C ARG A 5 -7.61 -4.62 -19.51
N LEU A 6 -6.69 -3.74 -19.10
CA LEU A 6 -5.40 -4.13 -18.52
C LEU A 6 -5.56 -4.91 -17.20
N VAL A 7 -6.52 -4.52 -16.36
CA VAL A 7 -6.85 -5.28 -15.15
C VAL A 7 -7.36 -6.68 -15.49
N THR A 8 -8.21 -6.80 -16.52
CA THR A 8 -8.73 -8.10 -16.98
C THR A 8 -7.60 -8.99 -17.49
N GLU A 9 -6.70 -8.44 -18.31
CA GLU A 9 -5.52 -9.13 -18.84
C GLU A 9 -4.61 -9.59 -17.71
N TYR A 10 -4.32 -8.73 -16.73
CA TYR A 10 -3.47 -9.09 -15.60
C TYR A 10 -4.09 -10.19 -14.73
N ILE A 11 -5.40 -10.15 -14.47
CA ILE A 11 -6.09 -11.20 -13.73
C ILE A 11 -6.04 -12.53 -14.49
N ALA A 12 -6.25 -12.50 -15.81
CA ALA A 12 -6.16 -13.68 -16.66
C ALA A 12 -4.75 -14.27 -16.64
N PHE A 13 -3.72 -13.43 -16.80
CA PHE A 13 -2.31 -13.81 -16.71
C PHE A 13 -1.95 -14.46 -15.37
N LYS A 14 -2.42 -13.88 -14.25
CA LYS A 14 -2.18 -14.49 -12.92
C LYS A 14 -2.85 -15.86 -12.79
N ARG A 15 -4.06 -16.01 -13.33
CA ARG A 15 -4.81 -17.28 -13.28
C ARG A 15 -4.23 -18.35 -14.19
N SER A 16 -3.71 -18.00 -15.35
CA SER A 16 -3.04 -18.95 -16.25
C SER A 16 -1.76 -19.53 -15.63
N MET A 17 -1.15 -18.82 -14.67
CA MET A 17 -0.04 -19.32 -13.84
C MET A 17 -0.48 -20.16 -12.63
N GLY A 18 -1.76 -20.57 -12.56
CA GLY A 18 -2.28 -21.42 -11.49
C GLY A 18 -2.71 -20.70 -10.22
N LEU A 19 -2.67 -19.37 -10.17
CA LEU A 19 -3.10 -18.60 -8.99
C LEU A 19 -4.63 -18.44 -9.00
N ARG A 20 -5.30 -18.77 -7.89
CA ARG A 20 -6.74 -18.45 -7.70
C ARG A 20 -7.03 -16.95 -7.89
N PHE A 21 -6.11 -16.12 -7.37
CA PHE A 21 -6.08 -14.66 -7.54
C PHE A 21 -7.40 -13.92 -7.21
N GLN A 22 -8.21 -14.46 -6.30
CA GLN A 22 -9.57 -13.94 -6.01
C GLN A 22 -9.54 -12.60 -5.27
N SER A 23 -8.84 -12.52 -4.13
CA SER A 23 -8.80 -11.30 -3.31
C SER A 23 -8.11 -10.13 -4.04
N PRO A 24 -6.93 -10.32 -4.69
CA PRO A 24 -6.34 -9.27 -5.52
C PRO A 24 -7.23 -8.84 -6.68
N ALA A 25 -7.91 -9.77 -7.35
CA ALA A 25 -8.84 -9.43 -8.43
C ALA A 25 -10.00 -8.55 -7.95
N ARG A 26 -10.55 -8.79 -6.75
CA ARG A 26 -11.59 -7.92 -6.17
C ARG A 26 -11.08 -6.50 -5.94
N ILE A 27 -9.86 -6.35 -5.43
CA ILE A 27 -9.23 -5.04 -5.21
C ILE A 27 -9.04 -4.30 -6.54
N LEU A 28 -8.49 -4.97 -7.56
CA LEU A 28 -8.27 -4.35 -8.88
C LEU A 28 -9.58 -3.95 -9.56
N LYS A 29 -10.62 -4.79 -9.46
CA LYS A 29 -11.95 -4.45 -9.97
C LYS A 29 -12.58 -3.28 -9.22
N ALA A 30 -12.41 -3.20 -7.90
CA ALA A 30 -12.86 -2.06 -7.12
C ALA A 30 -12.12 -0.78 -7.52
N PHE A 31 -10.81 -0.88 -7.80
CA PHE A 31 -10.01 0.23 -8.31
C PHE A 31 -10.53 0.71 -9.67
N CYS A 32 -10.76 -0.19 -10.64
CA CYS A 32 -11.36 0.17 -11.93
C CYS A 32 -12.71 0.87 -11.76
N ARG A 33 -13.59 0.35 -10.90
CA ARG A 33 -14.90 0.96 -10.64
C ARG A 33 -14.78 2.37 -10.04
N ALA A 34 -13.82 2.58 -9.15
CA ALA A 34 -13.58 3.89 -8.54
C ALA A 34 -13.00 4.91 -9.52
N ARG A 35 -12.31 4.46 -10.58
CA ARG A 35 -11.70 5.33 -11.61
C ARG A 35 -12.59 5.55 -12.83
N GLY A 36 -13.48 4.61 -13.14
CA GLY A 36 -14.29 4.64 -14.36
C GLY A 36 -13.53 4.14 -15.59
N ASP A 37 -14.05 4.47 -16.77
CA ASP A 37 -13.51 4.01 -18.06
C ASP A 37 -12.41 4.94 -18.61
N ILE A 38 -11.31 5.05 -17.87
CA ILE A 38 -10.17 5.91 -18.23
C ILE A 38 -9.02 5.12 -18.87
N GLU A 39 -8.16 5.85 -19.58
CA GLU A 39 -6.88 5.29 -20.01
C GLU A 39 -5.95 5.11 -18.80
N VAL A 40 -5.12 4.07 -18.82
CA VAL A 40 -4.22 3.79 -17.67
C VAL A 40 -3.19 4.90 -17.43
N THR A 41 -2.83 5.65 -18.48
CA THR A 41 -1.93 6.80 -18.44
C THR A 41 -2.57 8.04 -17.81
N GLU A 42 -3.90 8.08 -17.71
CA GLU A 42 -4.66 9.19 -17.09
C GLU A 42 -4.87 8.97 -15.58
N VAL A 43 -4.38 7.87 -15.03
CA VAL A 43 -4.47 7.61 -13.60
C VAL A 43 -3.56 8.57 -12.84
N GLN A 44 -4.16 9.48 -12.08
CA GLN A 44 -3.42 10.46 -11.28
C GLN A 44 -2.98 9.90 -9.92
N PRO A 45 -1.77 10.21 -9.43
CA PRO A 45 -1.28 9.74 -8.13
C PRO A 45 -2.21 10.07 -6.95
N SER A 46 -2.80 11.27 -6.95
CA SER A 46 -3.76 11.70 -5.93
C SER A 46 -4.99 10.78 -5.83
N THR A 47 -5.44 10.26 -6.98
CA THR A 47 -6.60 9.37 -7.03
C THR A 47 -6.27 7.95 -6.58
N VAL A 48 -5.02 7.51 -6.80
CA VAL A 48 -4.48 6.26 -6.25
C VAL A 48 -4.35 6.37 -4.74
N GLN A 49 -3.83 7.48 -4.23
CA GLN A 49 -3.71 7.76 -2.81
C GLN A 49 -5.08 7.78 -2.11
N ALA A 50 -6.08 8.44 -2.70
CA ALA A 50 -7.45 8.43 -2.19
C ALA A 50 -8.05 7.01 -2.15
N PHE A 51 -7.81 6.19 -3.18
CA PHE A 51 -8.26 4.80 -3.19
C PHE A 51 -7.58 3.93 -2.13
N LEU A 52 -6.28 4.13 -1.94
CA LEU A 52 -5.49 3.44 -0.93
C LEU A 52 -5.99 3.79 0.48
N ALA A 53 -6.13 5.07 0.78
CA ALA A 53 -6.68 5.58 2.05
C ALA A 53 -8.08 5.01 2.35
N GLY A 54 -8.95 4.93 1.35
CA GLY A 54 -10.32 4.45 1.52
C GLY A 54 -11.21 5.40 2.31
N LYS A 55 -12.38 4.92 2.74
CA LYS A 55 -13.33 5.65 3.60
C LYS A 55 -13.26 5.05 5.01
N GLY A 56 -12.28 5.45 5.83
CA GLY A 56 -12.14 4.97 7.21
C GLY A 56 -10.70 4.98 7.71
N ALA A 57 -10.49 4.55 8.96
CA ALA A 57 -9.17 4.45 9.56
C ALA A 57 -8.21 3.60 8.71
N ILE A 58 -6.93 3.98 8.67
CA ILE A 58 -5.89 3.28 7.93
C ILE A 58 -5.69 1.90 8.58
N THR A 59 -6.24 0.87 7.94
CA THR A 59 -6.17 -0.52 8.41
C THR A 59 -5.11 -1.29 7.63
N SER A 60 -4.78 -2.51 8.07
CA SER A 60 -3.96 -3.49 7.34
C SER A 60 -4.41 -3.71 5.88
N PHE A 61 -5.65 -3.34 5.55
CA PHE A 61 -6.21 -3.38 4.21
C PHE A 61 -5.53 -2.39 3.23
N TRP A 62 -4.97 -1.28 3.72
CA TRP A 62 -4.16 -0.35 2.93
C TRP A 62 -2.95 -1.06 2.31
N HIS A 63 -2.19 -1.79 3.12
CA HIS A 63 -0.99 -2.51 2.67
C HIS A 63 -1.33 -3.56 1.61
N VAL A 64 -2.43 -4.27 1.79
CA VAL A 64 -2.90 -5.26 0.79
C VAL A 64 -3.25 -4.56 -0.52
N LYS A 65 -3.98 -3.42 -0.49
CA LYS A 65 -4.27 -2.65 -1.71
C LYS A 65 -2.98 -2.15 -2.38
N PHE A 66 -2.05 -1.60 -1.60
CA PHE A 66 -0.79 -1.08 -2.11
C PHE A 66 0.03 -2.17 -2.79
N GLN A 67 0.20 -3.33 -2.15
CA GLN A 67 0.92 -4.45 -2.75
C GLN A 67 0.25 -4.96 -4.04
N VAL A 68 -1.08 -5.05 -4.06
CA VAL A 68 -1.82 -5.49 -5.24
C VAL A 68 -1.65 -4.51 -6.39
N LEU A 69 -1.81 -3.21 -6.13
CA LEU A 69 -1.62 -2.18 -7.15
C LEU A 69 -0.15 -2.13 -7.62
N SER A 70 0.82 -2.22 -6.72
CA SER A 70 2.25 -2.20 -7.05
C SER A 70 2.62 -3.32 -8.02
N LYS A 71 2.19 -4.56 -7.72
CA LYS A 71 2.44 -5.70 -8.61
C LYS A 71 1.71 -5.59 -9.96
N PHE A 72 0.57 -4.89 -10.00
CA PHE A 72 -0.15 -4.62 -11.23
C PHE A 72 0.58 -3.58 -12.09
N TYR A 73 0.92 -2.41 -11.54
CA TYR A 73 1.65 -1.37 -12.28
C TYR A 73 3.04 -1.82 -12.72
N HIS A 74 3.72 -2.66 -11.93
CA HIS A 74 4.97 -3.29 -12.35
C HIS A 74 4.80 -4.20 -13.57
N PHE A 75 3.72 -5.00 -13.62
CA PHE A 75 3.39 -5.80 -14.80
C PHE A 75 3.13 -4.93 -16.03
N LEU A 76 2.48 -3.77 -15.86
CA LEU A 76 2.24 -2.84 -16.95
C LEU A 76 3.52 -2.20 -17.49
N MET A 77 4.45 -1.85 -16.61
CA MET A 77 5.76 -1.32 -16.99
C MET A 77 6.57 -2.35 -17.78
N ILE A 78 6.64 -3.61 -17.32
CA ILE A 78 7.34 -4.69 -18.05
C ILE A 78 6.77 -4.88 -19.46
N ARG A 79 5.46 -4.68 -19.64
CA ARG A 79 4.77 -4.81 -20.93
C ARG A 79 4.79 -3.52 -21.77
N ASN A 80 5.46 -2.47 -21.31
CA ASN A 80 5.52 -1.14 -21.95
C ASN A 80 4.14 -0.49 -22.17
N TYR A 81 3.16 -0.79 -21.31
CA TYR A 81 1.86 -0.12 -21.35
C TYR A 81 1.89 1.28 -20.72
N ILE A 82 2.85 1.53 -19.83
CA ILE A 82 3.09 2.78 -19.12
C ILE A 82 4.59 2.96 -18.90
N GLU A 83 5.04 4.21 -18.79
CA GLU A 83 6.44 4.55 -18.52
C GLU A 83 6.75 4.66 -17.02
N SER A 84 5.75 5.03 -16.21
CA SER A 84 5.92 5.20 -14.77
C SER A 84 4.68 4.81 -13.98
N SER A 85 4.89 4.44 -12.72
CA SER A 85 3.82 4.05 -11.80
C SER A 85 3.24 5.28 -11.08
N PRO A 86 1.90 5.45 -11.04
CA PRO A 86 1.24 6.53 -10.29
C PRO A 86 1.13 6.24 -8.78
N LEU A 87 1.71 5.13 -8.31
CA LEU A 87 1.74 4.83 -6.87
C LEU A 87 2.68 5.79 -6.14
N PRO A 88 2.37 6.13 -4.87
CA PRO A 88 3.30 6.88 -4.05
C PRO A 88 4.61 6.10 -3.96
N LYS A 89 5.71 6.81 -4.22
CA LYS A 89 7.05 6.25 -4.07
C LYS A 89 7.27 6.15 -2.57
N THR A 90 7.32 4.94 -2.03
CA THR A 90 7.71 4.64 -0.64
C THR A 90 9.10 5.20 -0.35
N ALA A 91 9.14 6.51 -0.11
CA ALA A 91 10.24 7.27 0.44
C ALA A 91 9.81 7.60 1.86
N GLY A 92 10.62 7.23 2.86
CA GLY A 92 10.24 6.99 4.26
C GLY A 92 9.44 8.05 5.02
N ALA A 93 9.14 9.22 4.46
CA ALA A 93 8.27 10.24 5.07
C ALA A 93 6.78 9.82 5.11
N GLU A 94 6.27 9.15 4.07
CA GLU A 94 4.90 8.62 4.06
C GLU A 94 4.73 7.38 4.97
N ASN A 95 5.82 6.65 5.20
CA ASN A 95 5.87 5.56 6.19
C ASN A 95 5.66 6.08 7.63
N HIS A 96 6.10 7.30 7.95
CA HIS A 96 5.90 7.90 9.27
C HIS A 96 4.43 8.25 9.54
N GLN A 97 3.73 8.83 8.56
CA GLN A 97 2.30 9.14 8.71
C GLN A 97 1.46 7.85 8.80
N ILE A 98 1.84 6.83 8.04
CA ILE A 98 1.23 5.49 8.10
C ILE A 98 1.55 4.84 9.45
N MET A 99 2.79 4.93 9.94
CA MET A 99 3.19 4.46 11.27
C MET A 99 2.37 5.13 12.38
N MET A 100 2.21 6.46 12.34
CA MET A 100 1.42 7.20 13.32
C MET A 100 -0.05 6.75 13.29
N SER A 101 -0.63 6.53 12.12
CA SER A 101 -2.01 6.03 12.01
C SER A 101 -2.20 4.59 12.53
N VAL A 102 -1.19 3.73 12.36
CA VAL A 102 -1.19 2.36 12.90
C VAL A 102 -1.04 2.38 14.41
N ILE A 103 -0.18 3.25 14.94
CA ILE A 103 -0.03 3.47 16.39
C ILE A 103 -1.34 3.96 16.99
N GLU A 104 -1.99 4.93 16.35
CA GLU A 104 -3.26 5.50 16.80
C GLU A 104 -4.41 4.49 16.74
N THR A 105 -4.47 3.70 15.68
CA THR A 105 -5.45 2.60 15.53
C THR A 105 -5.21 1.48 16.54
N ALA A 106 -3.95 1.15 16.83
CA ALA A 106 -3.59 0.14 17.83
C ALA A 106 -3.95 0.60 19.25
N LYS A 107 -3.71 1.88 19.58
CA LYS A 107 -4.15 2.52 20.82
C LYS A 107 -5.66 2.47 21.00
N MET A 108 -6.45 2.76 19.95
CA MET A 108 -7.92 2.72 20.01
C MET A 108 -8.49 1.31 20.24
N ASN A 109 -7.81 0.26 19.78
CA ASN A 109 -8.30 -1.12 19.85
C ASN A 109 -7.65 -1.94 20.98
N GLY A 110 -6.84 -1.32 21.85
CA GLY A 110 -6.08 -2.03 22.89
C GLY A 110 -5.06 -3.03 22.36
N ALA A 111 -4.69 -2.93 21.08
CA ALA A 111 -3.75 -3.81 20.42
C ALA A 111 -2.32 -3.29 20.58
N ASN A 112 -1.34 -4.20 20.67
CA ASN A 112 0.06 -3.81 20.76
C ASN A 112 0.54 -3.23 19.40
N PRO A 113 0.92 -1.94 19.32
CA PRO A 113 1.31 -1.29 18.07
C PRO A 113 2.56 -1.92 17.43
N LEU A 114 3.51 -2.38 18.25
CA LEU A 114 4.75 -3.01 17.78
C LEU A 114 4.47 -4.36 17.11
N GLN A 115 3.60 -5.20 17.70
CA GLN A 115 3.21 -6.46 17.05
C GLN A 115 2.48 -6.22 15.72
N MET A 116 1.71 -5.15 15.62
CA MET A 116 1.01 -4.79 14.40
C MET A 116 1.98 -4.26 13.33
N LEU A 117 2.92 -3.39 13.72
CA LEU A 117 4.00 -2.90 12.86
C LEU A 117 4.90 -4.03 12.35
N MET A 118 5.31 -4.96 13.23
CA MET A 118 6.15 -6.11 12.88
C MET A 118 5.51 -7.07 11.85
N LYS A 119 4.17 -7.14 11.79
CA LYS A 119 3.46 -7.92 10.77
C LYS A 119 3.39 -7.21 9.41
N LEU A 120 3.58 -5.89 9.39
CA LEU A 120 3.35 -5.04 8.23
C LEU A 120 4.65 -4.61 7.53
N THR A 121 5.78 -4.53 8.25
CA THR A 121 7.08 -4.14 7.70
C THR A 121 7.99 -5.37 7.56
N TRP A 122 8.17 -5.86 6.32
CA TRP A 122 9.16 -6.89 6.04
C TRP A 122 10.58 -6.33 6.22
N GLY A 123 11.21 -6.66 7.35
CA GLY A 123 12.65 -6.96 7.49
C GLY A 123 13.68 -6.02 6.87
N ARG A 124 13.70 -4.74 7.27
CA ARG A 124 14.95 -3.96 7.38
C ARG A 124 14.84 -2.69 8.24
N GLU A 125 13.63 -2.15 8.41
CA GLU A 125 13.35 -0.96 9.25
C GLU A 125 13.01 -1.28 10.71
N ILE A 126 12.93 -2.56 11.11
CA ILE A 126 12.47 -2.95 12.45
C ILE A 126 13.32 -2.32 13.56
N GLU A 127 14.63 -2.16 13.35
CA GLU A 127 15.53 -1.64 14.36
C GLU A 127 15.41 -0.12 14.53
N GLU A 128 15.21 0.63 13.44
CA GLU A 128 14.93 2.08 13.50
C GLU A 128 13.58 2.36 14.19
N LEU A 129 12.59 1.49 13.94
CA LEU A 129 11.27 1.61 14.57
C LEU A 129 11.30 1.29 16.07
N LYS A 130 12.13 0.32 16.51
CA LYS A 130 12.37 0.08 17.94
C LYS A 130 12.99 1.31 18.61
N GLN A 131 13.99 1.92 17.98
CA GLN A 131 14.69 3.10 18.53
C GLN A 131 13.76 4.32 18.65
N LEU A 132 12.89 4.55 17.67
CA LEU A 132 11.91 5.65 17.71
C LEU A 132 10.80 5.43 18.76
N LEU A 133 10.39 4.18 19.01
CA LEU A 133 9.31 3.85 19.95
C LEU A 133 9.77 3.74 21.41
N LEU A 134 11.04 3.40 21.66
CA LEU A 134 11.60 3.34 23.01
C LEU A 134 12.03 4.71 23.58
N GLY A 135 11.89 5.79 22.79
CA GLY A 135 12.26 7.16 23.18
C GLY A 135 13.79 7.34 23.17
N ASN A 136 14.36 8.41 22.61
CA ASN A 136 14.36 9.76 23.19
C ASN A 136 14.34 9.80 24.73
N GLY A 137 15.03 8.84 25.36
CA GLY A 137 15.24 8.75 26.79
C GLY A 137 16.71 8.84 27.17
N GLN A 138 17.51 9.69 26.52
CA GLN A 138 18.78 10.22 27.04
C GLN A 138 19.07 11.61 26.45
N GLN A 139 18.23 12.59 26.79
CA GLN A 139 18.63 14.00 26.78
C GLN A 139 18.00 14.66 28.02
N GLY A 140 18.78 14.71 29.10
CA GLY A 140 18.39 15.27 30.40
C GLY A 140 19.23 14.70 31.54
N ALA A 141 20.29 15.41 31.92
CA ALA A 141 21.26 15.13 33.00
C ALA A 141 20.62 15.08 34.41
N PRO A 142 21.35 14.69 35.48
CA PRO A 142 22.22 15.64 36.19
C PRO A 142 23.49 15.04 36.85
N GLY A 143 24.51 15.89 37.06
CA GLY A 143 25.71 15.61 37.86
C GLY A 143 26.89 16.45 37.42
#